data_AF-A0A940Z9R6-F1
#
_entry.id   AF-A0A940Z9R6-F1
#
_cell.length_a   1.000
_cell.length_b   1.000
_cell.length_c   1.000
_cell.angle_alpha   90.00
_cell.angle_beta   90.00
_cell.angle_gamma   90.00
#
_symmetry.space_group_name_H-M   'P 1'
#
loop_
_entity.id
_entity.type
_entity.pdbx_description
1 polymer ?
#
loop_
_entity_poly.entity_id
_entity_poly.type
_entity_poly.pdbx_seq_one_letter_code
_entity_poly.pdbx_strand_id
1 'polypeptide(L)'
;MKKTKIDQSEPNPSAPAPKPSSAKEPQRESGQETGKAKPENGEVKAKRSKKFFLLLGFAGFILVAGGLAAAAYLGWIGAPGWIQNKKTTPPPSLPVVGPMIKMAPLIINLHENAGDHYIKATLVLEVAQKDWLEEVQARVPSLTDMMILTLGDKKLEELRRPEKRDNLKKELLDKANQLFPSAKIKQIYFDEFLFQ
;
A
#
# COMPACT_ATOMS: atom_id res chain seq x y z
N MET A 1 -2.28 -39.28 -63.78
CA MET A 1 -1.44 -40.39 -63.27
C MET A 1 -0.98 -40.07 -61.85
N LYS A 2 -1.13 -41.06 -60.97
CA LYS A 2 -0.56 -41.28 -59.61
C LYS A 2 -0.92 -40.34 -58.42
N LYS A 3 -1.64 -40.98 -57.48
CA LYS A 3 -1.83 -40.74 -56.04
C LYS A 3 -0.47 -40.73 -55.29
N THR A 4 -0.29 -40.16 -54.10
CA THR A 4 -0.57 -40.76 -52.75
C THR A 4 0.07 -39.81 -51.69
N LYS A 5 -0.68 -39.16 -50.79
CA LYS A 5 -1.07 -39.51 -49.39
C LYS A 5 0.06 -39.37 -48.32
N ILE A 6 0.07 -38.26 -47.55
CA ILE A 6 -0.22 -38.04 -46.09
C ILE A 6 0.75 -38.72 -45.09
N ASP A 7 1.38 -37.93 -44.20
CA ASP A 7 1.31 -38.07 -42.71
C ASP A 7 2.00 -36.87 -42.02
N GLN A 8 1.28 -35.93 -41.42
CA GLN A 8 0.94 -35.78 -39.98
C GLN A 8 2.11 -35.84 -38.99
N SER A 9 2.39 -34.71 -38.31
CA SER A 9 2.48 -34.61 -36.84
C SER A 9 2.98 -33.21 -36.41
N GLU A 10 2.05 -32.40 -35.89
CA GLU A 10 2.29 -31.40 -34.84
C GLU A 10 1.78 -32.03 -33.51
N PRO A 11 2.09 -31.54 -32.27
CA PRO A 11 2.44 -30.15 -31.92
C PRO A 11 3.49 -29.95 -30.78
N ASN A 12 3.88 -28.68 -30.62
CA ASN A 12 4.54 -27.99 -29.49
C ASN A 12 3.55 -27.82 -28.29
N PRO A 13 3.86 -27.29 -27.07
CA PRO A 13 5.12 -27.00 -26.35
C PRO A 13 5.20 -27.56 -24.90
N SER A 14 6.41 -27.47 -24.34
CA SER A 14 6.78 -27.75 -22.95
C SER A 14 6.43 -26.63 -21.96
N ALA A 15 5.87 -26.98 -20.78
CA ALA A 15 6.05 -26.28 -19.50
C ALA A 15 5.72 -27.21 -18.30
N PRO A 16 6.27 -26.97 -17.09
CA PRO A 16 6.52 -28.03 -16.10
C PRO A 16 5.61 -27.97 -14.85
N ALA A 17 5.46 -29.10 -14.14
CA ALA A 17 5.13 -29.16 -12.71
C ALA A 17 5.46 -30.55 -12.12
N PRO A 18 6.04 -30.64 -10.91
CA PRO A 18 6.00 -31.86 -10.11
C PRO A 18 5.11 -31.72 -8.86
N LYS A 19 4.37 -32.79 -8.55
CA LYS A 19 3.80 -33.11 -7.23
C LYS A 19 4.22 -34.54 -6.86
N PRO A 20 4.46 -34.83 -5.57
CA PRO A 20 4.04 -36.11 -4.99
C PRO A 20 3.24 -35.83 -3.69
N SER A 21 2.02 -36.36 -3.51
CA SER A 21 1.59 -37.74 -3.24
C SER A 21 1.84 -38.21 -1.80
N SER A 22 0.73 -38.61 -1.18
CA SER A 22 0.48 -38.95 0.23
C SER A 22 0.73 -40.43 0.54
N ALA A 23 1.11 -40.76 1.79
CA ALA A 23 0.82 -42.01 2.54
C ALA A 23 1.83 -42.15 3.71
N LYS A 24 1.59 -42.72 4.90
CA LYS A 24 0.43 -43.25 5.65
C LYS A 24 1.03 -43.74 7.00
N GLU A 25 0.44 -43.36 8.14
CA GLU A 25 0.68 -43.93 9.49
C GLU A 25 0.17 -45.41 9.57
N PRO A 26 0.42 -46.26 10.61
CA PRO A 26 0.23 -45.93 12.05
C PRO A 26 0.96 -46.77 13.17
N GLN A 27 0.81 -46.28 14.43
CA GLN A 27 0.59 -47.00 15.72
C GLN A 27 1.70 -47.85 16.43
N ARG A 28 1.95 -47.60 17.73
CA ARG A 28 1.38 -48.32 18.92
C ARG A 28 2.07 -47.94 20.26
N GLU A 29 1.25 -47.89 21.32
CA GLU A 29 1.56 -47.65 22.74
C GLU A 29 1.96 -48.92 23.55
N SER A 30 2.51 -48.69 24.75
CA SER A 30 2.39 -49.42 26.05
C SER A 30 3.74 -49.37 26.78
N GLY A 31 3.91 -49.25 28.10
CA GLY A 31 3.01 -49.35 29.25
C GLY A 31 3.71 -50.16 30.37
N GLN A 32 3.59 -49.69 31.62
CA GLN A 32 3.85 -50.36 32.93
C GLN A 32 5.31 -50.46 33.44
N GLU A 33 5.69 -49.89 34.59
CA GLU A 33 5.32 -50.15 36.02
C GLU A 33 5.69 -51.55 36.56
N THR A 34 6.47 -51.60 37.65
CA THR A 34 6.07 -52.12 38.99
C THR A 34 7.26 -52.38 39.93
N GLY A 35 7.01 -52.25 41.25
CA GLY A 35 7.76 -52.94 42.32
C GLY A 35 8.53 -52.05 43.31
N LYS A 36 7.88 -51.33 44.24
CA LYS A 36 7.65 -51.67 45.66
C LYS A 36 8.85 -52.24 46.45
N ALA A 37 9.28 -51.48 47.48
CA ALA A 37 9.19 -51.84 48.92
C ALA A 37 10.34 -51.19 49.73
N LYS A 38 9.98 -50.58 50.86
CA LYS A 38 10.85 -49.94 51.86
C LYS A 38 10.85 -50.79 53.14
N PRO A 39 11.95 -50.81 53.90
CA PRO A 39 11.91 -50.40 55.32
C PRO A 39 13.09 -49.41 55.62
N GLU A 40 12.94 -48.28 56.34
CA GLU A 40 12.94 -48.10 57.81
C GLU A 40 13.99 -48.96 58.54
N ASN A 41 14.84 -48.48 59.44
CA ASN A 41 15.11 -47.18 60.05
C ASN A 41 16.49 -47.30 60.74
N GLY A 42 17.25 -46.22 60.87
CA GLY A 42 18.59 -46.23 61.49
C GLY A 42 19.26 -44.89 61.34
N GLU A 43 19.08 -44.04 62.35
CA GLU A 43 19.58 -42.67 62.42
C GLU A 43 21.11 -42.61 62.29
N VAL A 44 21.61 -41.78 61.35
CA VAL A 44 22.98 -41.28 61.39
C VAL A 44 22.97 -39.78 61.09
N LYS A 45 23.42 -38.98 62.07
CA LYS A 45 23.77 -37.57 61.92
C LYS A 45 24.78 -37.43 60.79
N ALA A 46 24.33 -37.04 59.60
CA ALA A 46 25.18 -36.84 58.44
C ALA A 46 25.42 -35.34 58.19
N LYS A 47 26.67 -34.94 58.45
CA LYS A 47 27.38 -33.73 58.01
C LYS A 47 26.77 -33.13 56.72
N ARG A 48 26.00 -32.05 56.87
CA ARG A 48 25.25 -31.38 55.79
C ARG A 48 26.21 -30.91 54.70
N SER A 49 26.20 -31.60 53.56
CA SER A 49 27.10 -31.33 52.45
C SER A 49 26.69 -30.05 51.71
N LYS A 50 27.67 -29.24 51.26
CA LYS A 50 27.45 -28.01 50.46
C LYS A 50 26.56 -28.24 49.22
N LYS A 51 26.48 -29.48 48.74
CA LYS A 51 25.62 -29.92 47.63
C LYS A 51 24.12 -29.88 47.97
N PHE A 52 23.74 -30.08 49.23
CA PHE A 52 22.35 -29.96 49.68
C PHE A 52 21.88 -28.49 49.74
N PHE A 53 22.78 -27.57 50.11
CA PHE A 53 22.51 -26.13 50.01
C PHE A 53 22.47 -25.65 48.56
N LEU A 54 23.30 -26.20 47.67
CA LEU A 54 23.26 -25.89 46.24
C LEU A 54 21.97 -26.38 45.58
N LEU A 55 21.52 -27.60 45.91
CA LEU A 55 20.27 -28.16 45.40
C LEU A 55 19.05 -27.40 45.94
N LEU A 56 19.06 -27.01 47.21
CA LEU A 56 17.99 -26.20 47.81
C LEU A 56 17.96 -24.77 47.25
N GLY A 57 19.13 -24.18 46.97
CA GLY A 57 19.24 -22.90 46.28
C GLY A 57 18.75 -22.95 44.84
N PHE A 58 19.04 -24.04 44.12
CA PHE A 58 18.56 -24.26 42.76
C PHE A 58 17.05 -24.48 42.71
N ALA A 59 16.50 -25.28 43.62
CA ALA A 59 15.05 -25.46 43.76
C ALA A 59 14.34 -24.13 44.14
N GLY A 60 14.95 -23.34 45.02
CA GLY A 60 14.47 -21.99 45.35
C GLY A 60 14.48 -21.05 44.14
N PHE A 61 15.54 -21.10 43.33
CA PHE A 61 15.65 -20.30 42.11
C PHE A 61 14.58 -20.65 41.08
N ILE A 62 14.29 -21.94 40.87
CA ILE A 62 13.22 -22.38 39.97
C ILE A 62 11.84 -21.93 40.48
N LEU A 63 11.59 -22.01 41.78
CA LEU A 63 10.34 -21.53 42.37
C LEU A 63 10.16 -20.02 42.21
N VAL A 64 11.22 -19.23 42.40
CA VAL A 64 11.19 -17.77 42.22
C VAL A 64 11.03 -17.41 40.74
N ALA A 65 11.76 -18.06 39.83
CA ALA A 65 11.64 -17.82 38.39
C ALA A 65 10.25 -18.22 37.85
N GLY A 66 9.72 -19.37 38.29
CA GLY A 66 8.37 -19.83 37.95
C GLY A 66 7.28 -18.92 38.53
N GLY A 67 7.44 -18.46 39.77
CA GLY A 67 6.52 -17.51 40.41
C GLY A 67 6.47 -16.16 39.68
N LEU A 68 7.62 -15.63 39.24
CA LEU A 68 7.70 -14.39 38.46
C LEU A 68 7.05 -14.54 37.08
N ALA A 69 7.26 -15.68 36.40
CA ALA A 69 6.61 -15.95 35.13
C ALA A 69 5.08 -16.07 35.26
N ALA A 70 4.59 -16.76 36.29
CA ALA A 70 3.16 -16.88 36.58
C ALA A 70 2.52 -15.54 36.95
N ALA A 71 3.20 -14.71 37.76
CA ALA A 71 2.72 -13.38 38.13
C ALA A 71 2.67 -12.40 36.95
N ALA A 72 3.60 -12.51 36.00
CA ALA A 72 3.55 -11.79 34.74
C ALA A 72 2.39 -12.27 33.84
N TYR A 73 2.14 -13.58 33.77
CA TYR A 73 1.01 -14.15 33.01
C TYR A 73 -0.35 -13.74 33.57
N LEU A 74 -0.48 -13.70 34.90
CA LEU A 74 -1.69 -13.25 35.59
C LEU A 74 -1.85 -11.72 35.62
N GLY A 75 -0.92 -10.96 35.04
CA GLY A 75 -0.98 -9.50 34.97
C GLY A 75 -0.73 -8.78 36.29
N TRP A 76 -0.22 -9.47 37.31
CA TRP A 76 0.11 -8.87 38.62
C TRP A 76 1.41 -8.05 38.59
N ILE A 77 2.28 -8.33 37.61
CA ILE A 77 3.48 -7.55 37.34
C ILE A 77 3.25 -6.79 36.03
N GLY A 78 3.13 -5.46 36.12
CA GLY A 78 2.96 -4.60 34.95
C GLY A 78 4.11 -4.81 33.96
N ALA A 79 3.77 -4.95 32.68
CA ALA A 79 4.78 -5.07 31.63
C ALA A 79 5.71 -3.84 31.69
N PRO A 80 7.03 -4.04 31.74
CA PRO A 80 7.96 -2.93 31.84
C PRO A 80 7.87 -2.05 30.58
N GLY A 81 7.80 -0.73 30.76
CA GLY A 81 7.44 0.27 29.74
C GLY A 81 8.32 0.37 28.49
N TRP A 82 9.31 -0.51 28.32
CA TRP A 82 10.09 -0.67 27.09
C TRP A 82 9.37 -1.52 26.03
N ILE A 83 8.38 -2.34 26.40
CA ILE A 83 7.56 -3.10 25.44
C ILE A 83 6.46 -2.22 24.81
N GLN A 84 6.12 -1.09 25.44
CA GLN A 84 5.06 -0.19 24.96
C GLN A 84 5.54 0.90 23.99
N ASN A 85 6.85 0.99 23.72
CA ASN A 85 7.42 2.03 22.85
C ASN A 85 7.70 1.56 21.42
N LYS A 86 6.82 0.74 20.84
CA LYS A 86 6.65 0.79 19.39
C LYS A 86 5.80 2.02 19.08
N LYS A 87 6.47 3.16 18.85
CA LYS A 87 5.85 4.27 18.11
C LYS A 87 5.45 3.69 16.75
N THR A 88 4.18 3.31 16.63
CA THR A 88 3.55 3.05 15.35
C THR A 88 3.63 4.36 14.59
N THR A 89 4.60 4.48 13.67
CA THR A 89 4.64 5.58 12.72
C THR A 89 3.27 5.61 12.05
N PRO A 90 2.50 6.71 12.17
CA PRO A 90 1.25 6.82 11.46
C PRO A 90 1.51 6.53 9.97
N PRO A 91 0.66 5.76 9.30
CA PRO A 91 0.78 5.60 7.86
C PRO A 91 0.85 6.99 7.21
N PRO A 92 1.65 7.17 6.14
CA PRO A 92 1.79 8.47 5.49
C PRO A 92 0.40 9.00 5.14
N SER A 93 0.04 10.16 5.71
CA SER A 93 -1.23 10.81 5.41
C SER A 93 -1.27 11.14 3.92
N LEU A 94 -2.35 10.75 3.25
CA LEU A 94 -2.56 11.11 1.84
C LEU A 94 -2.49 12.64 1.67
N PRO A 95 -1.97 13.15 0.54
CA PRO A 95 -1.97 14.59 0.28
C PRO A 95 -3.38 15.16 0.41
N VAL A 96 -3.51 16.26 1.15
CA VAL A 96 -4.79 16.97 1.23
C VAL A 96 -5.12 17.55 -0.15
N VAL A 97 -6.22 17.10 -0.72
CA VAL A 97 -6.76 17.58 -1.99
C VAL A 97 -7.64 18.80 -1.73
N GLY A 98 -7.43 19.86 -2.47
CA GLY A 98 -8.23 21.08 -2.38
C GLY A 98 -9.63 20.93 -3.01
N PRO A 99 -10.53 21.92 -2.81
CA PRO A 99 -11.82 21.93 -3.51
C PRO A 99 -11.63 21.91 -5.02
N MET A 100 -12.53 21.23 -5.73
CA MET A 100 -12.49 21.14 -7.19
C MET A 100 -13.63 21.91 -7.84
N ILE A 101 -13.31 22.68 -8.87
CA ILE A 101 -14.27 23.35 -9.75
C ILE A 101 -14.23 22.64 -11.11
N LYS A 102 -15.31 21.94 -11.45
CA LYS A 102 -15.49 21.37 -12.80
C LYS A 102 -16.00 22.45 -13.74
N MET A 103 -15.31 22.65 -14.85
CA MET A 103 -15.67 23.65 -15.86
C MET A 103 -16.64 23.08 -16.89
N ALA A 104 -17.30 23.97 -17.64
CA ALA A 104 -18.11 23.57 -18.78
C ALA A 104 -17.22 22.98 -19.90
N PRO A 105 -17.72 22.02 -20.70
CA PRO A 105 -17.00 21.52 -21.86
C PRO A 105 -16.69 22.64 -22.86
N LEU A 106 -15.46 22.68 -23.34
CA LEU A 106 -14.98 23.61 -24.36
C LEU A 106 -14.85 22.86 -25.69
N ILE A 107 -15.39 23.42 -26.76
CA ILE A 107 -15.23 22.92 -28.13
C ILE A 107 -14.53 24.02 -28.93
N ILE A 108 -13.29 23.77 -29.34
CA ILE A 108 -12.40 24.81 -29.86
C ILE A 108 -11.70 24.30 -31.13
N ASN A 109 -11.64 25.14 -32.16
CA ASN A 109 -10.85 24.86 -33.36
C ASN A 109 -9.37 25.03 -33.07
N LEU A 110 -8.53 24.13 -33.58
CA LEU A 110 -7.09 24.17 -33.40
C LEU A 110 -6.41 25.07 -34.44
N HIS A 111 -5.29 25.68 -34.09
CA HIS A 111 -4.52 26.54 -34.98
C HIS A 111 -3.66 25.70 -35.93
N GLU A 112 -4.27 25.24 -37.02
CA GLU A 112 -3.63 24.41 -38.04
C GLU A 112 -3.93 24.93 -39.46
N ASN A 113 -2.94 24.80 -40.36
CA ASN A 113 -3.03 25.39 -41.70
C ASN A 113 -3.95 24.62 -42.66
N ALA A 114 -4.37 23.39 -42.31
CA ALA A 114 -5.19 22.54 -43.15
C ALA A 114 -6.02 21.56 -42.31
N GLY A 115 -7.35 21.62 -42.44
CA GLY A 115 -8.32 20.71 -41.81
C GLY A 115 -9.21 21.39 -40.76
N ASP A 116 -10.45 20.89 -40.62
CA ASP A 116 -11.40 21.31 -39.58
C ASP A 116 -11.14 20.50 -38.29
N HIS A 117 -9.94 20.67 -37.73
CA HIS A 117 -9.58 20.00 -36.48
C HIS A 117 -10.11 20.78 -35.29
N TYR A 118 -10.82 20.08 -34.40
CA TYR A 118 -11.31 20.64 -33.16
C TYR A 118 -11.00 19.74 -31.97
N ILE A 119 -10.93 20.36 -30.81
CA ILE A 119 -10.82 19.70 -29.52
C ILE A 119 -12.10 19.89 -28.73
N LYS A 120 -12.57 18.81 -28.09
CA LYS A 120 -13.49 18.87 -26.95
C LYS A 120 -12.70 18.60 -25.67
N ALA A 121 -12.66 19.57 -24.76
CA ALA A 121 -11.99 19.44 -23.48
C ALA A 121 -12.88 19.88 -22.30
N THR A 122 -12.88 19.10 -21.23
CA THR A 122 -13.50 19.46 -19.94
C THR A 122 -12.41 19.53 -18.90
N LEU A 123 -12.24 20.68 -18.26
CA LEU A 123 -11.19 20.93 -17.27
C LEU A 123 -11.75 20.91 -15.85
N VAL A 124 -10.92 20.49 -14.90
CA VAL A 124 -11.20 20.57 -13.47
C VAL A 124 -10.05 21.32 -12.79
N LEU A 125 -10.39 22.34 -12.01
CA LEU A 125 -9.43 23.17 -11.28
C LEU A 125 -9.43 22.77 -9.81
N GLU A 126 -8.29 22.36 -9.27
CA GLU A 126 -8.08 22.24 -7.83
C GLU A 126 -7.70 23.60 -7.26
N VAL A 127 -8.53 24.12 -6.37
CA VAL A 127 -8.25 25.34 -5.63
C VAL A 127 -7.33 25.00 -4.45
N ALA A 128 -6.28 25.79 -4.25
CA ALA A 128 -5.27 25.48 -3.23
C ALA A 128 -5.83 25.52 -1.79
N GLN A 129 -6.85 26.34 -1.54
CA GLN A 129 -7.46 26.53 -0.22
C GLN A 129 -8.97 26.64 -0.31
N LYS A 130 -9.69 26.17 0.72
CA LYS A 130 -11.15 26.23 0.77
C LYS A 130 -11.69 27.66 0.71
N ASP A 131 -11.01 28.59 1.36
CA ASP A 131 -11.44 29.98 1.47
C ASP A 131 -11.29 30.77 0.15
N TRP A 132 -10.59 30.20 -0.83
CA TRP A 132 -10.42 30.82 -2.16
C TRP A 132 -11.46 30.35 -3.17
N LEU A 133 -12.33 29.41 -2.80
CA LEU A 133 -13.27 28.78 -3.72
C LEU A 133 -14.20 29.80 -4.40
N GLU A 134 -14.82 30.68 -3.63
CA GLU A 134 -15.78 31.67 -4.16
C GLU A 134 -15.10 32.66 -5.11
N GLU A 135 -13.89 33.12 -4.79
CA GLU A 135 -13.15 34.05 -5.62
C GLU A 135 -12.71 33.42 -6.95
N VAL A 136 -12.22 32.17 -6.91
CA VAL A 136 -11.87 31.44 -8.14
C VAL A 136 -13.13 31.19 -8.96
N GLN A 137 -14.25 30.84 -8.32
CA GLN A 137 -15.52 30.60 -9.00
C GLN A 137 -16.08 31.86 -9.67
N ALA A 138 -15.94 33.04 -9.03
CA ALA A 138 -16.30 34.32 -9.63
C ALA A 138 -15.47 34.68 -10.88
N ARG A 139 -14.25 34.13 -11.02
CA ARG A 139 -13.38 34.34 -12.18
C ARG A 139 -13.45 33.23 -13.23
N VAL A 140 -14.38 32.28 -13.11
CA VAL A 140 -14.59 31.22 -14.11
C VAL A 140 -14.74 31.77 -15.53
N PRO A 141 -15.48 32.87 -15.81
CA PRO A 141 -15.56 33.42 -17.16
C PRO A 141 -14.20 33.83 -17.73
N SER A 142 -13.35 34.50 -16.94
CA SER A 142 -11.99 34.90 -17.36
C SER A 142 -11.05 33.70 -17.51
N LEU A 143 -11.20 32.69 -16.66
CA LEU A 143 -10.45 31.43 -16.79
C LEU A 143 -10.84 30.69 -18.07
N THR A 144 -12.13 30.62 -18.38
CA THR A 144 -12.65 30.02 -19.62
C THR A 144 -12.11 30.74 -20.85
N ASP A 145 -12.16 32.08 -20.90
CA ASP A 145 -11.63 32.86 -22.01
C ASP A 145 -10.13 32.59 -22.25
N MET A 146 -9.33 32.64 -21.18
CA MET A 146 -7.89 32.33 -21.23
C MET A 146 -7.63 30.90 -21.73
N MET A 147 -8.43 29.92 -21.29
CA MET A 147 -8.32 28.53 -21.74
C MET A 147 -8.69 28.38 -23.21
N ILE A 148 -9.73 29.07 -23.69
CA ILE A 148 -10.13 29.06 -25.10
C ILE A 148 -8.99 29.57 -25.98
N LEU A 149 -8.41 30.72 -25.63
CA LEU A 149 -7.29 31.31 -26.36
C LEU A 149 -6.07 30.40 -26.34
N THR A 150 -5.73 29.84 -25.17
CA THR A 150 -4.55 29.00 -25.01
C THR A 150 -4.68 27.67 -25.75
N LEU A 151 -5.85 27.03 -25.70
CA LEU A 151 -6.11 25.78 -26.42
C LEU A 151 -6.23 25.99 -27.93
N GLY A 152 -6.86 27.09 -28.34
CA GLY A 152 -7.03 27.44 -29.76
C GLY A 152 -5.72 27.68 -30.49
N ASP A 153 -4.67 28.14 -29.79
CA ASP A 153 -3.34 28.35 -30.36
C ASP A 153 -2.52 27.05 -30.54
N LYS A 154 -3.02 25.90 -30.06
CA LYS A 154 -2.29 24.62 -30.15
C LYS A 154 -2.55 23.91 -31.48
N LYS A 155 -1.54 23.15 -31.93
CA LYS A 155 -1.63 22.22 -33.05
C LYS A 155 -2.00 20.82 -32.58
N LEU A 156 -2.62 20.02 -33.44
CA LEU A 156 -3.06 18.65 -33.10
C LEU A 156 -1.92 17.75 -32.61
N GLU A 157 -0.74 17.86 -33.23
CA GLU A 157 0.44 17.08 -32.84
C GLU A 157 0.94 17.36 -31.42
N GLU A 158 0.71 18.58 -30.91
CA GLU A 158 1.03 18.96 -29.53
C GLU A 158 0.04 18.37 -28.53
N LEU A 159 -1.15 17.96 -28.97
CA LEU A 159 -2.21 17.45 -28.10
C LEU A 159 -2.26 15.92 -28.08
N ARG A 160 -1.77 15.26 -29.13
CA ARG A 160 -1.78 13.78 -29.23
C ARG A 160 -0.90 13.10 -28.18
N ARG A 161 0.30 13.63 -27.94
CA ARG A 161 1.29 13.00 -27.04
C ARG A 161 0.99 13.29 -25.56
N PRO A 162 0.99 12.29 -24.66
CA PRO A 162 0.72 12.50 -23.23
C PRO A 162 1.66 13.54 -22.57
N GLU A 163 2.96 13.45 -22.84
CA GLU A 163 3.96 14.39 -22.29
C GLU A 163 3.67 15.84 -22.65
N LYS A 164 3.19 16.08 -23.88
CA LYS A 164 2.84 17.41 -24.36
C LYS A 164 1.55 17.92 -23.71
N ARG A 165 0.59 17.03 -23.43
CA ARG A 165 -0.61 17.37 -22.64
C ARG A 165 -0.28 17.78 -21.21
N ASP A 166 0.73 17.18 -20.58
CA ASP A 166 1.16 17.61 -19.26
C ASP A 166 1.85 18.98 -19.28
N ASN A 167 2.58 19.30 -20.35
CA ASN A 167 3.10 20.65 -20.55
C ASN A 167 1.97 21.66 -20.77
N LEU A 168 0.92 21.30 -21.51
CA LEU A 168 -0.26 22.14 -21.67
C LEU A 168 -0.96 22.40 -20.34
N LYS A 169 -1.11 21.40 -19.47
CA LYS A 169 -1.67 21.61 -18.11
C LYS A 169 -0.84 22.61 -17.31
N LYS A 170 0.49 22.53 -17.38
CA LYS A 170 1.39 23.47 -16.70
C LYS A 170 1.24 24.89 -17.25
N GLU A 171 1.21 25.04 -18.58
CA GLU A 171 1.00 26.33 -19.23
C GLU A 171 -0.35 26.95 -18.83
N LEU A 172 -1.42 26.15 -18.84
CA LEU A 172 -2.75 26.58 -18.40
C LEU A 172 -2.75 26.96 -16.92
N LEU A 173 -2.08 26.20 -16.06
CA LEU A 173 -1.95 26.49 -14.64
C LEU A 173 -1.22 27.80 -14.39
N ASP A 174 -0.11 28.03 -15.09
CA ASP A 174 0.69 29.25 -14.97
C ASP A 174 -0.12 30.47 -15.41
N LYS A 175 -0.76 30.41 -16.59
CA LYS A 175 -1.64 31.49 -17.09
C LYS A 175 -2.86 31.72 -16.19
N ALA A 176 -3.46 30.66 -15.67
CA ALA A 176 -4.60 30.78 -14.77
C ALA A 176 -4.22 31.48 -13.46
N ASN A 177 -3.06 31.16 -12.90
CA ASN A 177 -2.57 31.80 -11.69
C ASN A 177 -2.16 33.27 -11.90
N GLN A 178 -1.82 33.69 -13.12
CA GLN A 178 -1.59 35.12 -13.44
C GLN A 178 -2.85 35.98 -13.32
N LEU A 179 -4.05 35.39 -13.31
CA LEU A 179 -5.31 36.11 -13.13
C LEU A 179 -5.56 36.51 -11.67
N PHE A 180 -4.70 36.08 -10.74
CA PHE A 180 -4.83 36.31 -9.30
C PHE A 180 -3.56 36.92 -8.72
N PRO A 181 -3.65 37.71 -7.63
CA PRO A 181 -2.46 38.23 -6.92
C PRO A 181 -1.60 37.15 -6.24
N SER A 182 -2.12 35.92 -6.13
CA SER A 182 -1.45 34.78 -5.48
C SER A 182 -1.82 33.51 -6.25
N ALA A 183 -0.98 32.48 -6.20
CA ALA A 183 -1.25 31.22 -6.89
C ALA A 183 -2.42 30.45 -6.24
N LYS A 184 -3.66 30.73 -6.68
CA LYS A 184 -4.89 30.18 -6.08
C LYS A 184 -5.29 28.83 -6.66
N ILE A 185 -4.87 28.53 -7.88
CA ILE A 185 -5.11 27.24 -8.52
C ILE A 185 -3.88 26.37 -8.29
N LYS A 186 -4.08 25.23 -7.64
CA LYS A 186 -3.03 24.28 -7.31
C LYS A 186 -2.72 23.34 -8.46
N GLN A 187 -3.76 22.89 -9.16
CA GLN A 187 -3.61 21.94 -10.27
C GLN A 187 -4.78 22.06 -11.25
N ILE A 188 -4.51 21.74 -12.53
CA ILE A 188 -5.51 21.60 -13.58
C ILE A 188 -5.52 20.16 -14.08
N TYR A 189 -6.70 19.59 -14.20
CA TYR A 189 -6.93 18.25 -14.74
C TYR A 189 -7.77 18.32 -16.01
N PHE A 190 -7.54 17.38 -16.93
CA PHE A 190 -8.45 17.09 -18.02
C PHE A 190 -9.36 15.95 -17.59
N ASP A 191 -10.65 16.23 -17.47
CA ASP A 191 -11.69 15.23 -17.21
C ASP A 191 -12.20 14.61 -18.52
N GLU A 192 -12.31 15.42 -19.58
CA GLU A 192 -12.51 14.96 -20.95
C GLU A 192 -11.49 15.62 -21.87
N PHE A 193 -10.95 14.88 -22.84
CA PHE A 193 -10.01 15.41 -23.83
C PHE A 193 -10.06 14.57 -25.12
N LEU A 194 -10.77 15.06 -26.13
CA LEU A 194 -11.01 14.38 -27.40
C LEU A 194 -10.69 15.33 -28.55
N PHE A 195 -10.16 14.81 -29.64
CA PHE A 195 -9.85 15.55 -30.86
C PHE A 195 -10.41 14.80 -32.08
N GLN A 196 -10.77 15.54 -33.12
CA GLN A 196 -11.22 15.02 -34.41
C GLN A 196 -10.41 15.61 -35.56
#